data_AF-A0A6G3MJH6-F1
#
_entry.id   AF-A0A6G3MJH6-F1
#
_cell.length_a   1.000
_cell.length_b   1.000
_cell.length_c   1.000
_cell.angle_alpha   90.00
_cell.angle_beta   90.00
_cell.angle_gamma   90.00
#
_symmetry.space_group_name_H-M   'P 1'
#
loop_
_entity.id
_entity.type
_entity.pdbx_description
1 polymer ?
#
loop_
_entity_poly.entity_id
_entity_poly.type
_entity_poly.pdbx_seq_one_letter_code
_entity_poly.pdbx_strand_id
1 'polypeptide(L)'
;LFFRCPTNQINAVTQGPNKSLKYTTSCAATCNCDIKDYAPVCLDHKKTYYSPCSIGCTQQSGVKGSIKFSLCSCGVEIPENTQVNKGACSSECRFIIPFLIFGFIAIILHYIIYTPEITFTIEISGQDSSISYLSFQQTILRLSYIIGSLLIGGLTDLSCSIWSSSQSGNSSSNCINYNLEKLSYSIAIPSVVCKLTATGFLFLASLFTKDPTTNF
;
A
#
# COMPACT_ATOMS: atom_id res chain seq x y z
N LEU A 1 10.48 6.76 -3.34
CA LEU A 1 9.85 8.06 -3.67
C LEU A 1 9.54 8.20 -5.16
N PHE A 2 10.47 7.89 -6.05
CA PHE A 2 10.35 8.19 -7.49
C PHE A 2 9.60 7.15 -8.34
N PHE A 3 9.69 5.85 -8.02
CA PHE A 3 8.97 4.80 -8.76
C PHE A 3 7.57 4.57 -8.16
N ARG A 4 6.58 5.32 -8.63
CA ARG A 4 5.17 5.18 -8.24
C ARG A 4 4.25 5.15 -9.45
N CYS A 5 3.13 4.44 -9.33
CA CYS A 5 2.04 4.51 -10.29
C CYS A 5 1.13 5.71 -10.01
N PRO A 6 0.44 6.24 -11.03
CA PRO A 6 -0.64 7.20 -10.82
C PRO A 6 -1.76 6.56 -9.98
N THR A 7 -2.38 7.34 -9.11
CA THR A 7 -3.50 6.86 -8.28
C THR A 7 -4.76 6.79 -9.14
N ASN A 8 -5.40 5.63 -9.17
CA ASN A 8 -6.73 5.49 -9.76
C ASN A 8 -7.78 6.17 -8.88
N GLN A 9 -8.43 7.20 -9.43
CA GLN A 9 -9.55 7.87 -8.75
C GLN A 9 -10.84 7.09 -8.99
N ILE A 10 -11.55 6.77 -7.90
CA ILE A 10 -12.89 6.18 -7.96
C ILE A 10 -13.91 7.31 -7.98
N ASN A 11 -14.77 7.31 -9.00
CA ASN A 11 -15.78 8.33 -9.23
C ASN A 11 -17.16 7.91 -8.69
N ALA A 12 -18.09 8.87 -8.71
CA ALA A 12 -19.48 8.77 -8.28
C ALA A 12 -19.71 8.57 -6.77
N VAL A 13 -18.67 8.76 -5.94
CA VAL A 13 -18.78 8.73 -4.48
C VAL A 13 -17.97 9.85 -3.85
N THR A 14 -18.44 10.32 -2.70
CA THR A 14 -17.69 11.23 -1.81
C THR A 14 -17.70 10.69 -0.39
N GLN A 15 -16.63 10.96 0.34
CA GLN A 15 -16.48 10.57 1.73
C GLN A 15 -16.61 11.79 2.64
N GLY A 16 -17.53 11.72 3.60
CA GLY A 16 -17.74 12.74 4.63
C GLY A 16 -16.78 12.61 5.83
N PRO A 17 -16.85 13.56 6.79
CA PRO A 17 -15.92 13.64 7.93
C PRO A 17 -15.98 12.42 8.87
N ASN A 18 -17.12 11.75 8.96
CA ASN A 18 -17.30 10.54 9.78
C ASN A 18 -17.05 9.25 8.98
N LYS A 19 -16.21 9.30 7.93
CA LYS A 19 -15.99 8.20 6.97
C LYS A 19 -17.27 7.68 6.29
N SER A 20 -18.37 8.44 6.32
CA SER A 20 -19.62 8.09 5.66
C SER A 20 -19.49 8.28 4.15
N LEU A 21 -19.84 7.25 3.39
CA LEU A 21 -19.86 7.30 1.93
C LEU A 21 -21.23 7.73 1.43
N LYS A 22 -21.25 8.60 0.41
CA LYS A 22 -22.46 8.98 -0.30
C LYS A 22 -22.21 8.96 -1.80
N TYR A 23 -23.17 8.45 -2.55
CA TYR A 23 -23.16 8.58 -4.00
C TYR A 23 -23.36 10.05 -4.39
N THR A 24 -22.65 10.51 -5.41
CA THR A 24 -22.80 11.88 -5.95
C THR A 24 -23.70 11.95 -7.17
N THR A 25 -24.02 10.80 -7.77
CA THR A 25 -24.79 10.67 -9.00
C THR A 25 -26.28 10.50 -8.72
N SER A 26 -27.13 11.20 -9.49
CA SER A 26 -28.59 11.09 -9.39
C SER A 26 -29.12 9.68 -9.68
N CYS A 27 -28.50 8.93 -10.60
CA CYS A 27 -28.90 7.55 -10.91
C CYS A 27 -28.83 6.61 -9.71
N ALA A 28 -27.95 6.88 -8.75
CA ALA A 28 -27.85 6.03 -7.57
C ALA A 28 -29.13 6.07 -6.73
N ALA A 29 -29.81 7.23 -6.69
CA ALA A 29 -31.10 7.39 -6.04
C ALA A 29 -32.23 6.72 -6.83
N THR A 30 -32.20 6.82 -8.17
CA THR A 30 -33.19 6.19 -9.05
C THR A 30 -33.17 4.66 -8.97
N CYS A 31 -31.98 4.06 -8.87
CA CYS A 31 -31.80 2.61 -8.77
C CYS A 31 -31.85 2.08 -7.33
N ASN A 32 -32.08 2.95 -6.32
CA ASN A 32 -32.06 2.59 -4.90
C ASN A 32 -30.82 1.78 -4.48
N CYS A 33 -29.64 2.22 -4.91
CA CYS A 33 -28.39 1.49 -4.70
C CYS A 33 -27.98 1.47 -3.22
N ASP A 34 -27.56 0.32 -2.69
CA ASP A 34 -26.83 0.29 -1.43
C ASP A 34 -25.38 0.78 -1.66
N ILE A 35 -24.90 1.66 -0.78
CA ILE A 35 -23.52 2.16 -0.81
C ILE A 35 -22.52 1.08 -0.37
N LYS A 36 -22.99 0.01 0.29
CA LYS A 36 -22.17 -1.13 0.70
C LYS A 36 -21.73 -2.00 -0.48
N ASP A 37 -22.46 -1.97 -1.58
CA ASP A 37 -22.21 -2.83 -2.74
C ASP A 37 -21.09 -2.24 -3.61
N TYR A 38 -19.85 -2.41 -3.14
CA TYR A 38 -18.66 -2.06 -3.92
C TYR A 38 -18.44 -3.07 -5.04
N ALA A 39 -18.61 -2.62 -6.28
CA ALA A 39 -18.43 -3.42 -7.48
C ALA A 39 -17.83 -2.55 -8.59
N PRO A 40 -16.52 -2.27 -8.56
CA PRO A 40 -15.91 -1.27 -9.42
C PRO A 40 -16.12 -1.62 -10.89
N VAL A 41 -16.38 -0.60 -11.69
CA VAL A 41 -16.52 -0.72 -13.15
C VAL A 41 -15.65 0.31 -13.86
N CYS A 42 -15.10 -0.09 -14.99
CA CYS A 42 -14.25 0.75 -15.81
C CYS A 42 -15.03 1.22 -17.04
N LEU A 43 -15.14 2.54 -17.19
CA LEU A 43 -15.74 3.20 -18.35
C LEU A 43 -14.62 3.57 -19.35
N ASP A 44 -14.66 2.95 -20.53
CA ASP A 44 -13.76 3.26 -21.66
C ASP A 44 -12.27 3.30 -21.30
N HIS A 45 -11.82 2.46 -20.36
CA HIS A 45 -10.42 2.38 -19.91
C HIS A 45 -9.86 3.68 -19.27
N LYS A 46 -10.71 4.67 -19.01
CA LYS A 46 -10.30 6.00 -18.52
C LYS A 46 -10.79 6.31 -17.11
N LYS A 47 -12.04 5.99 -16.80
CA LYS A 47 -12.70 6.39 -15.54
C LYS A 47 -13.20 5.16 -14.79
N THR A 48 -12.75 4.98 -13.55
CA THR A 48 -13.28 3.94 -12.65
C THR A 48 -14.44 4.50 -11.84
N TYR A 49 -15.55 3.79 -11.77
CA TYR A 49 -16.73 4.13 -10.96
C TYR A 49 -16.92 3.12 -9.83
N TYR A 50 -17.52 3.56 -8.73
CA TYR A 50 -17.68 2.75 -7.53
C TYR A 50 -18.53 1.48 -7.73
N SER A 51 -19.61 1.60 -8.49
CA SER A 51 -20.52 0.48 -8.79
C SER A 51 -21.23 0.67 -10.15
N PRO A 52 -21.72 -0.39 -10.82
CA PRO A 52 -22.54 -0.25 -12.02
C PRO A 52 -23.84 0.54 -11.75
N CYS A 53 -24.34 0.48 -10.51
CA CYS A 53 -25.54 1.19 -10.06
C CYS A 53 -25.29 2.70 -9.97
N SER A 54 -24.08 3.13 -9.59
CA SER A 54 -23.69 4.55 -9.54
C SER A 54 -23.76 5.24 -10.91
N ILE A 55 -23.64 4.49 -12.00
CA ILE A 55 -23.76 4.99 -13.37
C ILE A 55 -25.09 4.61 -14.05
N GLY A 56 -25.97 3.89 -13.33
CA GLY A 56 -27.32 3.54 -13.77
C GLY A 56 -27.38 2.46 -14.86
N CYS A 57 -26.43 1.53 -14.90
CA CYS A 57 -26.49 0.42 -15.87
C CYS A 57 -27.62 -0.55 -15.54
N THR A 58 -28.43 -0.91 -16.54
CA THR A 58 -29.59 -1.81 -16.36
C THR A 58 -29.36 -3.20 -16.94
N GLN A 59 -28.39 -3.37 -17.83
CA GLN A 59 -28.08 -4.65 -18.45
C GLN A 59 -26.66 -5.11 -18.12
N GLN A 60 -26.52 -6.42 -17.99
CA GLN A 60 -25.26 -7.11 -17.77
C GLN A 60 -25.14 -8.26 -18.77
N SER A 61 -23.98 -8.39 -19.41
CA SER A 61 -23.69 -9.46 -20.38
C SER A 61 -22.27 -9.99 -20.19
N GLY A 62 -22.08 -11.30 -20.32
CA GLY A 62 -20.76 -11.93 -20.25
C GLY A 62 -20.65 -13.09 -19.25
N VAL A 63 -19.53 -13.81 -19.35
CA VAL A 63 -19.23 -14.98 -18.52
C VAL A 63 -18.46 -14.56 -17.26
N LYS A 64 -18.51 -15.36 -16.19
CA LYS A 64 -17.77 -15.11 -14.93
C LYS A 64 -16.32 -14.71 -15.22
N GLY A 65 -15.97 -13.46 -14.92
CA GLY A 65 -14.63 -12.88 -15.12
C GLY A 65 -14.56 -11.79 -16.20
N SER A 66 -15.44 -11.82 -17.20
CA SER A 66 -15.48 -10.86 -18.30
C SER A 66 -16.88 -10.27 -18.45
N ILE A 67 -17.40 -9.74 -17.35
CA ILE A 67 -18.73 -9.14 -17.29
C ILE A 67 -18.66 -7.72 -17.86
N LYS A 68 -19.58 -7.43 -18.79
CA LYS A 68 -19.82 -6.10 -19.37
C LYS A 68 -21.18 -5.59 -18.93
N PHE A 69 -21.28 -4.27 -18.76
CA PHE A 69 -22.52 -3.58 -18.45
C PHE A 69 -22.94 -2.70 -19.63
N SER A 70 -24.23 -2.60 -19.87
CA SER A 70 -24.83 -1.82 -20.96
C SER A 70 -26.07 -1.06 -20.47
N LEU A 71 -26.55 -0.12 -21.29
CA LEU A 71 -27.67 0.77 -20.98
C LEU A 71 -27.49 1.52 -19.66
N CYS A 72 -26.43 2.32 -19.58
CA CYS A 72 -26.11 3.17 -18.43
C CYS A 72 -26.54 4.62 -18.72
N SER A 73 -27.02 5.34 -17.71
CA SER A 73 -27.77 6.60 -17.91
C SER A 73 -27.10 7.84 -17.32
N CYS A 74 -26.25 7.72 -16.29
CA CYS A 74 -25.63 8.86 -15.58
C CYS A 74 -24.10 8.96 -15.73
N GLY A 75 -23.50 8.18 -16.63
CA GLY A 75 -22.11 8.37 -16.99
C GLY A 75 -21.97 9.69 -17.76
N VAL A 76 -21.22 10.64 -17.20
CA VAL A 76 -20.82 11.86 -17.91
C VAL A 76 -19.99 11.40 -19.12
N GLU A 77 -20.54 11.57 -20.32
CA GLU A 77 -19.98 11.13 -21.62
C GLU A 77 -20.12 9.62 -21.89
N ILE A 78 -21.34 9.12 -22.10
CA ILE A 78 -21.56 7.80 -22.72
C ILE A 78 -21.83 8.03 -24.21
N PRO A 79 -20.82 8.04 -25.10
CA PRO A 79 -21.07 7.87 -26.52
C PRO A 79 -21.76 6.52 -26.78
N GLU A 80 -22.54 6.44 -27.88
CA GLU A 80 -23.25 5.25 -28.38
C GLU A 80 -22.27 4.12 -28.80
N ASN A 81 -21.47 3.60 -27.86
CA ASN A 81 -20.72 2.33 -27.93
C ASN A 81 -19.83 2.11 -26.69
N THR A 82 -20.10 2.80 -25.58
CA THR A 82 -19.16 2.81 -24.45
C THR A 82 -19.09 1.44 -23.78
N GLN A 83 -17.88 0.87 -23.71
CA GLN A 83 -17.65 -0.39 -23.01
C GLN A 83 -17.51 -0.12 -21.52
N VAL A 84 -18.46 -0.65 -20.74
CA VAL A 84 -18.37 -0.71 -19.28
C VAL A 84 -17.96 -2.12 -18.89
N ASN A 85 -16.74 -2.29 -18.44
CA ASN A 85 -16.23 -3.59 -18.04
C ASN A 85 -16.19 -3.67 -16.52
N LYS A 86 -16.45 -4.87 -15.97
CA LYS A 86 -16.25 -5.14 -14.55
C LYS A 86 -14.76 -4.97 -14.18
N GLY A 87 -14.51 -4.32 -13.05
CA GLY A 87 -13.18 -4.07 -12.51
C GLY A 87 -12.79 -2.60 -12.55
N ALA A 88 -11.72 -2.25 -11.84
CA ALA A 88 -11.09 -0.94 -11.97
C ALA A 88 -10.35 -0.81 -13.30
N CYS A 89 -10.22 0.41 -13.82
CA CYS A 89 -9.45 0.63 -15.05
C CYS A 89 -7.97 0.30 -14.85
N SER A 90 -7.40 -0.40 -15.82
CA SER A 90 -5.96 -0.61 -15.89
C SER A 90 -5.29 0.73 -16.19
N SER A 91 -4.53 1.24 -15.23
CA SER A 91 -3.60 2.34 -15.48
C SER A 91 -2.32 1.78 -16.07
N GLU A 92 -1.85 2.35 -17.18
CA GLU A 92 -0.53 2.02 -17.73
C GLU A 92 0.56 2.46 -16.74
N CYS A 93 0.96 1.55 -15.85
CA CYS A 93 2.03 1.83 -14.91
C CYS A 93 3.36 1.25 -15.40
N ARG A 94 4.10 2.05 -16.16
CA ARG A 94 5.46 1.69 -16.60
C ARG A 94 6.45 1.53 -15.43
N PHE A 95 6.18 2.18 -14.30
CA PHE A 95 7.07 2.17 -13.13
C PHE A 95 6.93 0.95 -12.22
N ILE A 96 5.96 0.07 -12.45
CA ILE A 96 5.78 -1.12 -11.62
C ILE A 96 6.94 -2.11 -11.78
N ILE A 97 7.42 -2.32 -13.01
CA ILE A 97 8.52 -3.24 -13.32
C ILE A 97 9.83 -2.76 -12.66
N PRO A 98 10.30 -1.51 -12.87
CA PRO A 98 11.51 -1.05 -12.19
C PRO A 98 11.35 -1.06 -10.67
N PHE A 99 10.17 -0.74 -10.12
CA PHE A 99 9.93 -0.84 -8.68
C PHE A 99 10.15 -2.26 -8.15
N LEU A 100 9.65 -3.28 -8.85
CA LEU A 100 9.85 -4.69 -8.47
C LEU A 100 11.33 -5.11 -8.58
N ILE A 101 12.02 -4.70 -9.64
CA ILE A 101 13.46 -5.00 -9.83
C ILE A 101 14.29 -4.35 -8.71
N PHE A 102 14.10 -3.06 -8.45
CA PHE A 102 14.81 -2.36 -7.36
C PHE A 102 14.45 -2.93 -5.99
N GLY A 103 13.19 -3.32 -5.78
CA GLY A 103 12.75 -4.00 -4.56
C GLY A 103 13.49 -5.33 -4.35
N PHE A 104 13.60 -6.15 -5.40
CA PHE A 104 14.33 -7.41 -5.36
C PHE A 104 15.83 -7.19 -5.06
N ILE A 105 16.47 -6.24 -5.73
CA ILE A 105 17.87 -5.88 -5.48
C ILE A 105 18.05 -5.38 -4.05
N ALA A 106 17.15 -4.53 -3.55
CA ALA A 106 17.21 -4.01 -2.19
C ALA A 106 17.10 -5.11 -1.13
N ILE A 107 16.27 -6.13 -1.37
CA ILE A 107 16.18 -7.31 -0.50
C ILE A 107 17.50 -8.09 -0.50
N ILE A 108 18.10 -8.34 -1.66
CA ILE A 108 19.41 -9.01 -1.75
C ILE A 108 20.48 -8.21 -1.00
N LEU A 109 20.57 -6.90 -1.24
CA LEU A 109 21.53 -6.03 -0.55
C LEU A 109 21.32 -6.03 0.96
N HIS A 110 20.07 -6.08 1.42
CA HIS A 110 19.77 -6.19 2.84
C HIS A 110 20.37 -7.46 3.45
N TYR A 111 20.20 -8.61 2.81
CA TYR A 111 20.80 -9.87 3.28
C TYR A 111 22.33 -9.86 3.22
N ILE A 112 22.93 -9.26 2.18
CA ILE A 112 24.39 -9.12 2.06
C ILE A 112 24.96 -8.25 3.18
N ILE A 113 24.29 -7.16 3.57
CA ILE A 113 24.73 -6.28 4.67
C ILE A 113 24.51 -6.94 6.04
N TYR A 114 23.47 -7.75 6.17
CA TYR A 114 23.13 -8.42 7.42
C TYR A 114 24.17 -9.47 7.83
N THR A 115 24.80 -10.17 6.88
CA THR A 115 25.86 -11.15 7.16
C THR A 115 27.08 -10.55 7.90
N PRO A 116 27.77 -9.52 7.39
CA PRO A 116 28.91 -8.92 8.08
C PRO A 116 28.52 -8.27 9.41
N GLU A 117 27.27 -7.82 9.58
CA GLU A 117 26.78 -7.34 10.88
C GLU A 117 26.82 -8.43 11.95
N ILE A 118 26.39 -9.65 11.63
CA ILE A 118 26.48 -10.79 12.56
C ILE A 118 27.93 -11.19 12.79
N THR A 119 28.76 -11.24 11.73
CA THR A 119 30.17 -11.58 11.85
C THR A 119 30.90 -10.61 12.77
N PHE A 120 30.64 -9.31 12.62
CA PHE A 120 31.19 -8.27 13.50
C PHE A 120 30.80 -8.48 14.97
N THR A 121 29.53 -8.84 15.25
CA THR A 121 29.09 -9.16 16.61
C THR A 121 29.85 -10.35 17.20
N ILE A 122 30.15 -11.38 16.41
CA ILE A 122 30.90 -12.56 16.88
C ILE A 122 32.35 -12.18 17.21
N GLU A 123 32.99 -11.40 16.35
CA GLU A 123 34.39 -10.97 16.54
C GLU A 123 34.56 -10.11 17.79
N ILE A 124 33.64 -9.18 18.05
CA ILE A 124 33.74 -8.26 19.21
C ILE A 124 33.39 -8.93 20.55
N SER A 125 32.54 -9.95 20.55
CA SER A 125 32.11 -10.64 21.77
C SER A 125 33.02 -11.81 22.16
N GLY A 126 33.82 -12.32 21.23
CA GLY A 126 34.65 -13.51 21.45
C GLY A 126 33.82 -14.81 21.48
N GLN A 127 34.51 -15.93 21.23
CA GLN A 127 33.88 -17.23 20.98
C GLN A 127 32.91 -17.66 22.10
N ASP A 128 33.29 -17.44 23.36
CA ASP A 128 32.57 -17.98 24.52
C ASP A 128 31.27 -17.23 24.85
N SER A 129 31.15 -15.96 24.46
CA SER A 129 29.99 -15.12 24.80
C SER A 129 29.11 -14.76 23.59
N SER A 130 29.61 -14.96 22.37
CA SER A 130 28.97 -14.60 21.10
C SER A 130 27.54 -15.09 20.94
N ILE A 131 27.24 -16.33 21.35
CA ILE A 131 25.89 -16.92 21.28
C ILE A 131 24.90 -16.12 22.15
N SER A 132 25.33 -15.65 23.32
CA SER A 132 24.51 -14.86 24.23
C SER A 132 24.19 -13.48 23.63
N TYR A 133 25.20 -12.79 23.08
CA TYR A 133 25.03 -11.51 22.40
C TYR A 133 24.12 -11.64 21.17
N LEU A 134 24.35 -12.65 20.33
CA LEU A 134 23.52 -12.88 19.15
C LEU A 134 22.08 -13.19 19.53
N SER A 135 21.84 -13.99 20.57
CA SER A 135 20.50 -14.29 21.06
C SER A 135 19.76 -13.03 21.51
N PHE A 136 20.46 -12.12 22.20
CA PHE A 136 19.92 -10.84 22.61
C PHE A 136 19.60 -9.93 21.40
N GLN A 137 20.56 -9.76 20.48
CA GLN A 137 20.41 -8.97 19.26
C GLN A 137 19.21 -9.45 18.43
N GLN A 138 19.09 -10.77 18.19
CA GLN A 138 17.99 -11.35 17.41
C GLN A 138 16.63 -11.21 18.09
N THR A 139 16.60 -11.24 19.42
CA THR A 139 15.34 -11.04 20.16
C THR A 139 14.85 -9.61 20.03
N ILE A 140 15.75 -8.63 20.12
CA ILE A 140 15.43 -7.21 19.90
C ILE A 140 14.97 -6.97 18.46
N LEU A 141 15.67 -7.53 17.48
CA LEU A 141 15.28 -7.39 16.07
C LEU A 141 13.88 -7.96 15.81
N ARG A 142 13.55 -9.14 16.33
CA ARG A 142 12.22 -9.74 16.22
C ARG A 142 11.12 -8.90 16.86
N LEU A 143 11.37 -8.35 18.06
CA LEU A 143 10.42 -7.45 18.70
C LEU A 143 10.21 -6.17 17.87
N SER A 144 11.30 -5.63 17.31
CA SER A 144 11.26 -4.45 16.44
C SER A 144 10.48 -4.69 15.15
N TYR A 145 10.53 -5.89 14.56
CA TYR A 145 9.73 -6.24 13.39
C TYR A 145 8.22 -6.21 13.69
N ILE A 146 7.80 -6.71 14.85
CA ILE A 146 6.38 -6.68 15.26
C ILE A 146 5.91 -5.23 15.38
N ILE A 147 6.65 -4.39 16.12
CA ILE A 147 6.31 -2.98 16.33
C ILE A 147 6.33 -2.22 14.99
N GLY A 148 7.37 -2.43 14.18
CA GLY A 148 7.51 -1.80 12.87
C GLY A 148 6.37 -2.15 11.91
N SER A 149 5.94 -3.42 11.89
CA SER A 149 4.81 -3.85 11.05
C SER A 149 3.50 -3.18 11.46
N LEU A 150 3.26 -2.99 12.77
CA LEU A 150 2.10 -2.29 13.29
C LEU A 150 2.11 -0.80 12.93
N LEU A 151 3.26 -0.14 13.05
CA LEU A 151 3.44 1.26 12.67
C LEU A 151 3.20 1.47 11.17
N ILE A 152 3.78 0.62 10.33
CA ILE A 152 3.60 0.69 8.86
C ILE A 152 2.13 0.41 8.49
N GLY A 153 1.46 -0.51 9.20
CA GLY A 153 0.02 -0.75 9.05
C GLY A 153 -0.79 0.52 9.33
N GLY A 154 -0.57 1.16 10.48
CA GLY A 154 -1.26 2.42 10.82
C GLY A 154 -0.98 3.55 9.82
N LEU A 155 0.26 3.68 9.34
CA LEU A 155 0.63 4.66 8.32
C LEU A 155 -0.02 4.36 6.95
N THR A 156 -0.24 3.08 6.64
CA THR A 156 -0.97 2.64 5.45
C THR A 156 -2.45 3.04 5.55
N ASP A 157 -3.06 2.87 6.72
CA ASP A 157 -4.45 3.28 6.98
C ASP A 157 -4.64 4.80 6.83
N LEU A 158 -3.66 5.62 7.23
CA LEU A 158 -3.69 7.08 7.01
C LEU A 158 -3.67 7.46 5.53
N SER A 159 -3.16 6.58 4.67
CA SER A 159 -3.10 6.78 3.23
C SER A 159 -4.41 6.38 2.53
N CYS A 160 -5.40 5.88 3.29
CA CYS A 160 -6.70 5.52 2.76
C CYS A 160 -7.46 6.77 2.25
N SER A 161 -7.89 6.71 0.99
CA SER A 161 -8.69 7.77 0.36
C SER A 161 -10.19 7.51 0.43
N ILE A 162 -10.62 6.25 0.46
CA ILE A 162 -12.04 5.85 0.48
C ILE A 162 -12.15 4.66 1.42
N TRP A 163 -12.92 4.81 2.50
CA TRP A 163 -13.22 3.73 3.43
C TRP A 163 -14.54 3.06 3.11
N SER A 164 -14.64 1.75 3.36
CA SER A 164 -15.92 1.03 3.23
C SER A 164 -16.95 1.55 4.23
N SER A 165 -18.22 1.56 3.82
CA SER A 165 -19.33 1.90 4.71
C SER A 165 -19.79 0.65 5.45
N SER A 166 -19.86 0.70 6.78
CA SER A 166 -20.39 -0.40 7.61
C SER A 166 -21.91 -0.30 7.77
N GLN A 167 -22.57 -1.45 7.99
CA GLN A 167 -24.03 -1.58 8.13
C GLN A 167 -24.56 -1.19 9.52
N SER A 168 -23.69 -1.04 10.52
CA SER A 168 -24.05 -0.90 11.93
C SER A 168 -23.58 0.39 12.61
N GLY A 169 -23.39 1.49 11.86
CA GLY A 169 -23.08 2.81 12.41
C GLY A 169 -21.71 2.95 13.08
N ASN A 170 -21.04 1.85 13.40
CA ASN A 170 -19.70 1.83 13.97
C ASN A 170 -18.67 1.46 12.91
N SER A 171 -17.72 2.37 12.74
CA SER A 171 -16.40 2.24 12.11
C SER A 171 -16.33 1.44 10.80
N SER A 172 -15.98 2.14 9.71
CA SER A 172 -15.48 1.53 8.48
C SER A 172 -14.43 0.46 8.76
N SER A 173 -14.66 -0.77 8.29
CA SER A 173 -13.81 -1.92 8.60
C SER A 173 -12.59 -2.02 7.68
N ASN A 174 -12.71 -1.63 6.40
CA ASN A 174 -11.67 -1.81 5.40
C ASN A 174 -11.51 -0.56 4.51
N CYS A 175 -10.30 -0.29 4.05
CA CYS A 175 -10.07 0.72 3.02
C CYS A 175 -10.32 0.14 1.62
N ILE A 176 -11.07 0.87 0.80
CA ILE A 176 -11.38 0.49 -0.59
C ILE A 176 -10.32 0.99 -1.56
N ASN A 177 -9.86 2.23 -1.36
CA ASN A 177 -8.90 2.85 -2.26
C ASN A 177 -7.84 3.62 -1.47
N TYR A 178 -6.58 3.38 -1.80
CA TYR A 178 -5.44 4.06 -1.21
C TYR A 178 -4.91 5.14 -2.14
N ASN A 179 -4.52 6.27 -1.57
CA ASN A 179 -3.75 7.27 -2.30
C ASN A 179 -2.29 6.80 -2.37
N LEU A 180 -1.84 6.43 -3.58
CA LEU A 180 -0.51 5.85 -3.78
C LEU A 180 0.63 6.83 -3.50
N GLU A 181 0.37 8.14 -3.66
CA GLU A 181 1.34 9.17 -3.31
C GLU A 181 1.58 9.22 -1.80
N LYS A 182 0.51 9.39 -1.02
CA LYS A 182 0.60 9.38 0.46
C LYS A 182 1.19 8.08 0.96
N LEU A 183 0.75 6.94 0.41
CA LEU A 183 1.26 5.63 0.77
C LEU A 183 2.77 5.49 0.53
N SER A 184 3.25 5.96 -0.62
CA SER A 184 4.69 5.91 -0.95
C SER A 184 5.53 6.72 0.05
N TYR A 185 5.08 7.91 0.43
CA TYR A 185 5.77 8.75 1.42
C TYR A 185 5.72 8.14 2.83
N SER A 186 4.54 7.68 3.24
CA SER A 186 4.30 7.02 4.53
C SER A 186 5.22 5.83 4.77
N ILE A 187 5.59 5.08 3.73
CA ILE A 187 6.52 3.94 3.85
C ILE A 187 7.99 4.38 3.69
N ALA A 188 8.27 5.24 2.71
CA ALA A 188 9.65 5.59 2.35
C ALA A 188 10.33 6.47 3.42
N ILE A 189 9.64 7.47 3.96
CA ILE A 189 10.24 8.43 4.91
C ILE A 189 10.70 7.72 6.19
N PRO A 190 9.85 6.94 6.91
CA PRO A 190 10.30 6.24 8.10
C PRO A 190 11.44 5.26 7.82
N SER A 191 11.42 4.60 6.67
CA SER A 191 12.49 3.67 6.26
C SER A 191 13.83 4.36 6.08
N VAL A 192 13.86 5.54 5.43
CA VAL A 192 15.09 6.32 5.24
C VAL A 192 15.59 6.86 6.57
N VAL A 193 14.72 7.42 7.40
CA VAL A 193 15.09 7.94 8.73
C VAL A 193 15.70 6.84 9.59
N CYS A 194 15.04 5.68 9.68
CA CYS A 194 15.52 4.55 10.47
C CYS A 194 16.90 4.06 9.99
N LYS A 195 17.11 3.97 8.67
CA LYS A 195 18.41 3.59 8.11
C LYS A 195 19.50 4.61 8.41
N LEU A 196 19.23 5.91 8.22
CA LEU A 196 20.21 6.97 8.51
C LEU A 196 20.58 7.00 9.99
N THR A 197 19.61 6.84 10.89
CA THR A 197 19.89 6.77 12.32
C THR A 197 20.74 5.55 12.66
N ALA A 198 20.43 4.37 12.10
CA ALA A 198 21.20 3.15 12.34
C ALA A 198 22.64 3.27 11.83
N THR A 199 22.84 3.75 10.60
CA THR A 199 24.17 3.98 10.03
C THR A 199 24.96 5.02 10.84
N GLY A 200 24.30 6.07 11.32
CA GLY A 200 24.92 7.06 12.21
C GLY A 200 25.41 6.45 13.52
N PHE A 201 24.60 5.61 14.17
CA PHE A 201 25.00 4.91 15.40
C PHE A 201 26.17 3.95 15.16
N LEU A 202 26.15 3.19 14.07
CA LEU A 202 27.25 2.29 13.72
C LEU A 202 28.55 3.07 13.42
N PHE A 203 28.44 4.18 12.70
CA PHE A 203 29.58 5.05 12.42
C PHE A 203 30.17 5.63 13.72
N LEU A 204 29.33 6.12 14.63
CA LEU A 204 29.80 6.58 15.94
C LEU A 204 30.44 5.45 16.74
N ALA A 205 29.83 4.27 16.79
CA ALA A 205 30.40 3.10 17.47
C ALA A 205 31.78 2.75 16.91
N SER A 206 31.96 2.80 15.59
CA SER A 206 33.23 2.53 14.93
C SER A 206 34.36 3.49 15.35
N LEU A 207 34.03 4.74 15.72
CA LEU A 207 35.00 5.71 16.23
C LEU A 207 35.45 5.41 17.67
N PHE A 208 34.63 4.72 18.46
CA PHE A 208 34.92 4.38 19.85
C PHE A 208 35.52 2.98 20.01
N THR A 209 35.23 2.06 19.10
CA THR A 209 35.89 0.75 19.05
C THR A 209 37.33 0.92 18.58
N LYS A 210 38.26 0.92 19.53
CA LYS A 210 39.70 0.89 19.27
C LYS A 210 40.05 -0.46 18.62
N ASP A 211 40.85 -0.45 17.56
CA ASP A 211 41.29 -1.69 16.88
C ASP A 211 41.89 -2.69 17.89
N PRO A 212 41.43 -3.95 17.91
CA PRO A 212 42.02 -5.00 18.73
C PRO A 212 43.33 -5.56 18.12
N THR A 213 44.17 -4.69 17.56
CA THR A 213 45.48 -5.09 17.02
C THR A 213 46.62 -4.22 17.56
N THR A 214 46.88 -4.33 18.86
CA THR A 214 48.25 -4.24 19.40
C THR A 214 48.30 -5.11 20.66
N ASN A 215 48.59 -6.41 20.51
CA ASN A 215 49.25 -7.28 21.50
C ASN A 215 49.39 -8.68 20.87
N PHE A 216 50.32 -8.80 19.94
CA PHE A 216 51.06 -10.05 19.69
C PHE A 216 52.50 -9.80 20.15
#